data_AF-A0A662VQW9-F1
#
_entry.id   AF-A0A662VQW9-F1
#
_cell.length_a   1.000
_cell.length_b   1.000
_cell.length_c   1.000
_cell.angle_alpha   90.00
_cell.angle_beta   90.00
_cell.angle_gamma   90.00
#
_symmetry.space_group_name_H-M   'P 1'
#
loop_
_entity.id
_entity.type
_entity.pdbx_description
1 polymer ?
#
loop_
_entity_poly.entity_id
_entity_poly.type
_entity_poly.pdbx_seq_one_letter_code
_entity_poly.pdbx_strand_id
1 'polypeptide(L)'
;MLNINYIIFFVATLAVILITERLEERILSSKLLRGYSKEMEKIEKELNEYYVYSLLAIAMKDKEAYEGFQSLASEKYWPLFFRKMMLNTSLFFLLLTPYMLFAHILLNSIINNAFSWVLFLAIAYFTARLGFEFVRESINSWKNAKEAKKHMEQLRI
;
A
#
# COMPACT_ATOMS: atom_id res chain seq x y z
N MET A 1 -12.55 33.10 11.96
CA MET A 1 -13.26 32.10 12.80
C MET A 1 -13.50 30.86 11.97
N LEU A 2 -12.97 29.70 12.36
CA LEU A 2 -13.36 28.42 11.76
C LEU A 2 -14.84 28.20 12.12
N ASN A 3 -15.70 28.26 11.10
CA ASN A 3 -17.13 28.02 11.27
C ASN A 3 -17.34 26.56 11.69
N ILE A 4 -18.12 26.33 12.76
CA ILE A 4 -18.29 25.01 13.38
C ILE A 4 -18.75 23.93 12.39
N ASN A 5 -19.50 24.34 11.35
CA ASN A 5 -19.93 23.47 10.26
C ASN A 5 -18.75 22.88 9.47
N TYR A 6 -17.67 23.66 9.25
CA TYR A 6 -16.47 23.17 8.59
C TYR A 6 -15.73 22.14 9.46
N ILE A 7 -15.63 22.39 10.77
CA ILE A 7 -14.99 21.45 11.71
C ILE A 7 -15.74 20.11 11.70
N ILE A 8 -17.07 20.13 11.84
CA ILE A 8 -17.92 18.93 11.80
C ILE A 8 -17.74 18.20 10.47
N PHE A 9 -17.71 18.93 9.35
CA PHE A 9 -17.49 18.35 8.03
C PHE A 9 -16.13 17.67 7.89
N PHE A 10 -15.04 18.30 8.34
CA PHE A 10 -13.71 17.70 8.30
C PHE A 10 -13.64 16.42 9.14
N VAL A 11 -14.20 16.44 10.35
CA VAL A 11 -14.24 15.26 11.23
C VAL A 11 -15.08 14.14 10.61
N ALA A 12 -16.26 14.45 10.07
CA ALA A 12 -17.11 13.48 9.39
C ALA A 12 -16.43 12.91 8.15
N THR A 13 -15.76 13.75 7.35
CA THR A 13 -15.02 13.32 6.15
C THR A 13 -13.89 12.35 6.51
N LEU A 14 -13.10 12.67 7.55
CA LEU A 14 -12.05 11.77 8.04
C LEU A 14 -12.62 10.45 8.54
N ALA A 15 -13.74 10.47 9.27
CA ALA A 15 -14.40 9.25 9.72
C ALA A 15 -14.86 8.38 8.53
N VAL A 16 -15.43 9.00 7.48
CA VAL A 16 -15.83 8.28 6.27
C VAL A 16 -14.63 7.71 5.54
N ILE A 17 -13.53 8.46 5.41
CA ILE A 17 -12.28 7.97 4.81
C ILE A 17 -11.78 6.70 5.54
N LEU A 18 -11.76 6.70 6.87
CA LEU A 18 -11.36 5.55 7.68
C LEU A 18 -12.33 4.36 7.55
N ILE A 19 -13.63 4.62 7.41
CA ILE A 19 -14.63 3.57 7.17
C ILE A 19 -14.42 2.97 5.78
N THR A 20 -14.20 3.80 4.76
CA THR A 20 -13.94 3.37 3.40
C THR A 20 -12.70 2.49 3.33
N GLU A 21 -11.63 2.84 4.04
CA GLU A 21 -10.44 1.99 4.16
C GLU A 21 -10.76 0.61 4.74
N ARG A 22 -11.52 0.54 5.86
CA ARG A 22 -11.91 -0.76 6.41
C ARG A 22 -12.81 -1.58 5.49
N LEU A 23 -13.63 -0.92 4.68
CA LEU A 23 -14.45 -1.58 3.67
C LEU A 23 -13.60 -2.08 2.51
N GLU A 24 -12.61 -1.30 2.08
CA GLU A 24 -11.61 -1.69 1.07
C GLU A 24 -10.92 -3.00 1.49
N GLU A 25 -10.34 -3.05 2.70
CA GLU A 25 -9.70 -4.26 3.25
C GLU A 25 -10.63 -5.47 3.24
N ARG A 26 -11.89 -5.29 3.65
CA ARG A 26 -12.88 -6.37 3.63
C ARG A 26 -13.19 -6.84 2.21
N ILE A 27 -13.32 -5.94 1.26
CA ILE A 27 -13.62 -6.28 -0.13
C ILE A 27 -12.43 -6.98 -0.78
N LEU A 28 -11.21 -6.52 -0.52
CA LEU A 28 -9.97 -7.18 -0.95
C LEU A 28 -9.88 -8.61 -0.39
N SER A 29 -10.29 -8.82 0.85
CA SER A 29 -10.35 -10.16 1.48
C SER A 29 -11.54 -11.02 1.03
N SER A 30 -12.49 -10.44 0.29
CA SER A 30 -13.73 -11.11 -0.08
C SER A 30 -13.55 -12.09 -1.25
N LYS A 31 -14.51 -13.00 -1.43
CA LYS A 31 -14.49 -14.00 -2.52
C LYS A 31 -14.47 -13.38 -3.92
N LEU A 32 -14.90 -12.13 -4.09
CA LEU A 32 -14.98 -11.44 -5.39
C LEU A 32 -13.60 -11.21 -6.02
N LEU A 33 -12.59 -10.91 -5.19
CA LEU A 33 -11.22 -10.66 -5.65
C LEU A 33 -10.28 -11.84 -5.41
N ARG A 34 -10.82 -13.00 -5.01
CA ARG A 34 -10.03 -14.19 -4.66
C ARG A 34 -9.16 -14.71 -5.81
N GLY A 35 -9.61 -14.58 -7.06
CA GLY A 35 -8.80 -14.96 -8.23
C GLY A 35 -7.58 -14.07 -8.40
N TYR A 36 -7.78 -12.76 -8.32
CA TYR A 36 -6.72 -11.76 -8.40
C TYR A 36 -5.76 -11.85 -7.20
N SER A 37 -6.30 -12.01 -5.99
CA SER A 37 -5.52 -12.21 -4.77
C SER A 37 -4.63 -13.45 -4.83
N LYS A 38 -5.13 -14.57 -5.37
CA LYS A 38 -4.32 -15.78 -5.59
C LYS A 38 -3.17 -15.58 -6.59
N GLU A 39 -3.42 -14.81 -7.65
CA GLU A 39 -2.39 -14.51 -8.64
C GLU A 39 -1.29 -13.65 -8.02
N MET A 40 -1.67 -12.65 -7.20
CA MET A 40 -0.71 -11.84 -6.44
C MET A 40 0.07 -12.66 -5.41
N GLU A 41 -0.61 -13.53 -4.67
CA GLU A 41 0.03 -14.42 -3.68
C GLU A 41 1.06 -15.35 -4.35
N LYS A 42 0.77 -15.83 -5.56
CA LYS A 42 1.73 -16.62 -6.33
C LYS A 42 2.99 -15.80 -6.68
N ILE A 43 2.80 -14.56 -7.17
CA ILE A 43 3.91 -13.67 -7.52
C ILE A 43 4.72 -13.30 -6.27
N GLU A 44 4.06 -13.01 -5.14
CA GLU A 44 4.72 -12.75 -3.86
C GLU A 44 5.56 -13.94 -3.40
N LYS A 45 5.04 -15.16 -3.56
CA LYS A 45 5.77 -16.37 -3.21
C LYS A 45 7.02 -16.52 -4.06
N GLU A 46 6.92 -16.36 -5.37
CA GLU A 46 8.08 -16.40 -6.28
C GLU A 46 9.10 -15.30 -5.95
N LEU A 47 8.63 -14.12 -5.56
CA LEU A 47 9.48 -12.99 -5.19
C LEU A 47 10.22 -13.25 -3.88
N ASN A 48 9.55 -13.88 -2.91
CA ASN A 48 10.17 -14.33 -1.67
C ASN A 48 11.20 -15.44 -1.93
N GLU A 49 10.93 -16.36 -2.85
CA GLU A 49 11.90 -17.38 -3.27
C GLU A 49 13.18 -16.72 -3.84
N TYR A 50 13.06 -15.70 -4.70
CA TYR A 50 14.22 -14.96 -5.19
C TYR A 50 14.99 -14.23 -4.10
N TYR A 51 14.30 -13.66 -3.10
CA TYR A 51 14.99 -13.08 -1.95
C TYR A 51 15.75 -14.15 -1.14
N VAL A 52 15.16 -15.31 -0.90
CA VAL A 52 15.85 -16.42 -0.24
C VAL A 52 17.07 -16.89 -1.05
N TYR A 53 16.95 -17.03 -2.37
CA TYR A 53 18.09 -17.40 -3.22
C TYR A 53 19.18 -16.33 -3.24
N SER A 54 18.81 -15.04 -3.23
CA SER A 54 19.79 -13.96 -3.12
C SER A 54 20.56 -14.02 -1.79
N LEU A 55 19.90 -14.39 -0.69
CA LEU A 55 20.54 -14.60 0.61
C LEU A 55 21.49 -15.81 0.58
N LEU A 56 21.10 -16.91 -0.06
CA LEU A 56 21.98 -18.08 -0.24
C LEU A 56 23.19 -17.76 -1.11
N ALA A 57 23.02 -16.99 -2.18
CA ALA A 57 24.11 -16.53 -3.04
C ALA A 57 25.13 -15.68 -2.25
N ILE A 58 24.67 -14.78 -1.39
CA ILE A 58 25.53 -14.04 -0.46
C ILE A 58 26.31 -15.01 0.45
N ALA A 59 25.65 -16.05 0.98
CA ALA A 59 26.28 -17.03 1.88
C ALA A 59 27.38 -17.82 1.16
N MET A 60 27.17 -18.14 -0.11
CA MET A 60 28.15 -18.78 -0.97
C MET A 60 29.23 -17.82 -1.51
N LYS A 61 29.14 -16.52 -1.20
CA LYS A 61 29.97 -15.44 -1.77
C LYS A 61 29.92 -15.38 -3.29
N ASP A 62 28.80 -15.81 -3.88
CA ASP A 62 28.56 -15.75 -5.31
C ASP A 62 27.85 -14.42 -5.65
N LYS A 63 28.66 -13.45 -6.09
CA LYS A 63 28.18 -12.11 -6.41
C LYS A 63 27.33 -12.09 -7.69
N GLU A 64 27.66 -12.91 -8.67
CA GLU A 64 26.95 -12.96 -9.95
C GLU A 64 25.54 -13.55 -9.76
N ALA A 65 25.44 -14.63 -8.98
CA ALA A 65 24.14 -15.19 -8.60
C ALA A 65 23.30 -14.20 -7.77
N TYR A 66 23.92 -13.46 -6.84
CA TYR A 66 23.21 -12.43 -6.07
C TYR A 66 22.63 -11.33 -6.96
N GLU A 67 23.42 -10.75 -7.87
CA GLU A 67 22.97 -9.72 -8.80
C GLU A 67 21.87 -10.25 -9.73
N GLY A 68 22.00 -11.50 -10.21
CA GLY A 68 20.98 -12.18 -11.02
C GLY A 68 19.64 -12.32 -10.28
N PHE A 69 19.63 -12.82 -9.05
CA PHE A 69 18.40 -12.97 -8.27
C PHE A 69 17.78 -11.62 -7.86
N GLN A 70 18.60 -10.61 -7.58
CA GLN A 70 18.13 -9.24 -7.34
C GLN A 70 17.42 -8.66 -8.58
N SER A 71 18.00 -8.85 -9.77
CA SER A 71 17.39 -8.39 -11.02
C SER A 71 16.04 -9.06 -11.26
N LEU A 72 15.96 -10.39 -11.08
CA LEU A 72 14.72 -11.15 -11.23
C LEU A 72 13.66 -10.75 -10.20
N ALA A 73 14.08 -10.47 -8.96
CA ALA A 73 13.18 -9.96 -7.92
C ALA A 73 12.65 -8.57 -8.27
N SER A 74 13.52 -7.65 -8.72
CA SER A 74 13.14 -6.29 -9.12
C SER A 74 12.17 -6.29 -10.31
N GLU A 75 12.41 -7.15 -11.31
CA GLU A 75 11.56 -7.28 -12.50
C GLU A 75 10.13 -7.70 -12.14
N LYS A 76 9.94 -8.56 -11.12
CA LYS A 76 8.62 -8.95 -10.64
C LYS A 76 8.02 -7.99 -9.60
N TYR A 77 8.87 -7.33 -8.81
CA TYR A 77 8.43 -6.43 -7.75
C TYR A 77 7.67 -5.24 -8.30
N TRP A 78 8.24 -4.54 -9.28
CA TRP A 78 7.66 -3.31 -9.81
C TRP A 78 6.26 -3.51 -10.39
N PRO A 79 6.02 -4.50 -11.28
CA PRO A 79 4.69 -4.82 -11.76
C PRO A 79 3.73 -5.16 -10.63
N LEU A 80 4.14 -5.99 -9.66
CA LEU A 80 3.29 -6.37 -8.53
C LEU A 80 2.89 -5.14 -7.70
N PHE A 81 3.85 -4.28 -7.37
CA PHE A 81 3.65 -3.06 -6.61
C PHE A 81 2.67 -2.11 -7.31
N PHE A 82 2.88 -1.81 -8.59
CA PHE A 82 1.96 -0.96 -9.35
C PHE A 82 0.57 -1.56 -9.47
N ARG A 83 0.47 -2.88 -9.67
CA ARG A 83 -0.81 -3.58 -9.77
C ARG A 83 -1.59 -3.47 -8.46
N LYS A 84 -0.92 -3.66 -7.30
CA LYS A 84 -1.51 -3.48 -5.97
C LYS A 84 -1.94 -2.05 -5.73
N MET A 85 -1.05 -1.10 -6.02
CA MET A 85 -1.34 0.33 -5.86
C MET A 85 -2.56 0.73 -6.68
N MET A 86 -2.61 0.37 -7.96
CA MET A 86 -3.72 0.70 -8.84
C MET A 86 -5.04 0.10 -8.36
N LEU A 87 -5.04 -1.16 -7.92
CA LEU A 87 -6.23 -1.81 -7.38
C LEU A 87 -6.72 -1.12 -6.12
N ASN A 88 -5.85 -0.91 -5.13
CA ASN A 88 -6.19 -0.28 -3.86
C ASN A 88 -6.69 1.16 -4.08
N THR A 89 -5.97 1.94 -4.88
CA THR A 89 -6.34 3.33 -5.23
C THR A 89 -7.73 3.36 -5.87
N SER A 90 -7.92 2.56 -6.93
CA SER A 90 -9.19 2.57 -7.68
C SER A 90 -10.36 2.10 -6.81
N LEU A 91 -10.17 1.06 -6.01
CA LEU A 91 -11.21 0.54 -5.11
C LEU A 91 -11.56 1.57 -4.02
N PHE A 92 -10.56 2.20 -3.42
CA PHE A 92 -10.76 3.24 -2.41
C PHE A 92 -11.57 4.42 -2.96
N PHE A 93 -11.20 4.96 -4.12
CA PHE A 93 -11.95 6.07 -4.74
C PHE A 93 -13.33 5.65 -5.23
N LEU A 94 -13.49 4.43 -5.74
CA LEU A 94 -14.80 3.89 -6.12
C LEU A 94 -15.74 3.85 -4.91
N LEU A 95 -15.27 3.37 -3.77
CA LEU A 95 -16.03 3.31 -2.53
C LEU A 95 -16.30 4.69 -1.93
N LEU A 96 -15.40 5.65 -2.13
CA LEU A 96 -15.57 7.03 -1.64
C LEU A 96 -16.51 7.86 -2.55
N THR A 97 -16.67 7.48 -3.82
CA THR A 97 -17.45 8.25 -4.82
C THR A 97 -18.88 8.56 -4.38
N PRO A 98 -19.67 7.62 -3.83
CA PRO A 98 -21.00 7.92 -3.30
C PRO A 98 -21.00 9.04 -2.25
N TYR A 99 -20.00 9.05 -1.37
CA TYR A 99 -19.85 10.11 -0.36
C TYR A 99 -19.45 11.44 -0.98
N MET A 100 -18.54 11.45 -1.96
CA MET A 100 -18.16 12.67 -2.68
C MET A 100 -19.36 13.31 -3.38
N LEU A 101 -20.20 12.50 -4.04
CA LEU A 101 -21.43 12.98 -4.68
C LEU A 101 -22.45 13.47 -3.64
N PHE A 102 -22.62 12.76 -2.53
CA PHE A 102 -23.50 13.17 -1.43
C PHE A 102 -23.07 14.52 -0.84
N ALA A 103 -21.77 14.70 -0.61
CA ALA A 103 -21.20 15.95 -0.14
C ALA A 103 -21.42 17.10 -1.14
N HIS A 104 -21.31 16.82 -2.45
CA HIS A 104 -21.59 17.81 -3.47
C HIS A 104 -23.06 18.23 -3.51
N ILE A 105 -23.99 17.29 -3.40
CA ILE A 105 -25.43 17.57 -3.58
C ILE A 105 -26.01 18.25 -2.34
N LEU A 106 -25.64 17.81 -1.14
CA LEU A 106 -26.32 18.23 0.10
C LEU A 106 -25.53 19.26 0.91
N LEU A 107 -24.20 19.21 0.87
CA LEU A 107 -23.34 20.03 1.73
C LEU A 107 -22.76 21.24 0.99
N ASN A 108 -22.85 21.30 -0.34
CA ASN A 108 -22.27 22.39 -1.12
C ASN A 108 -22.94 23.75 -0.89
N SER A 109 -24.17 23.77 -0.37
CA SER A 109 -24.86 24.99 0.08
C SER A 109 -24.33 25.56 1.39
N ILE A 110 -23.69 24.72 2.22
CA ILE A 110 -23.15 25.08 3.55
C ILE A 110 -21.63 25.26 3.47
N ILE A 111 -20.96 24.45 2.65
CA ILE A 111 -19.52 24.42 2.46
C ILE A 111 -19.25 24.51 0.97
N ASN A 112 -18.74 25.66 0.52
CA ASN A 112 -18.37 25.85 -0.88
C ASN A 112 -17.31 24.83 -1.29
N ASN A 113 -17.52 24.20 -2.45
CA ASN A 113 -16.63 23.20 -3.02
C ASN A 113 -16.40 21.98 -2.10
N ALA A 114 -17.44 21.54 -1.38
CA ALA A 114 -17.37 20.37 -0.50
C ALA A 114 -16.76 19.13 -1.19
N PHE A 115 -17.11 18.89 -2.47
CA PHE A 115 -16.52 17.81 -3.28
C PHE A 115 -15.00 17.89 -3.35
N SER A 116 -14.45 19.06 -3.71
CA SER A 116 -13.01 19.26 -3.86
C SER A 116 -12.28 19.10 -2.54
N TRP A 117 -12.89 19.51 -1.42
CA TRP A 117 -12.34 19.29 -0.09
C TRP A 117 -12.27 17.82 0.29
N VAL A 118 -13.35 17.05 0.06
CA VAL A 118 -13.33 15.59 0.28
C VAL A 118 -12.26 14.94 -0.57
N LEU A 119 -12.19 15.29 -1.86
CA LEU A 119 -11.20 14.74 -2.79
C LEU A 119 -9.77 15.06 -2.34
N PHE A 120 -9.50 16.30 -1.93
CA PHE A 120 -8.19 16.72 -1.45
C PHE A 120 -7.77 15.95 -0.20
N LEU A 121 -8.66 15.80 0.78
CA LEU A 121 -8.40 15.02 1.99
C LEU A 121 -8.17 13.53 1.69
N ALA A 122 -8.94 12.98 0.76
CA ALA A 122 -8.81 11.59 0.34
C ALA A 122 -7.45 11.33 -0.32
N ILE A 123 -7.03 12.21 -1.23
CA ILE A 123 -5.70 12.13 -1.86
C ILE A 123 -4.61 12.27 -0.81
N ALA A 124 -4.69 13.29 0.05
CA ALA A 124 -3.69 13.52 1.10
C ALA A 124 -3.56 12.31 2.03
N TYR A 125 -4.68 11.74 2.47
CA TYR A 125 -4.71 10.53 3.30
C TYR A 125 -4.09 9.33 2.57
N PHE A 126 -4.54 9.08 1.35
CA PHE A 126 -4.07 7.94 0.56
C PHE A 126 -2.58 8.03 0.25
N THR A 127 -2.07 9.21 -0.12
CA THR A 127 -0.64 9.45 -0.31
C THR A 127 0.15 9.26 0.98
N ALA A 128 -0.33 9.77 2.10
CA ALA A 128 0.33 9.57 3.40
C ALA A 128 0.37 8.08 3.79
N ARG A 129 -0.72 7.33 3.56
CA ARG A 129 -0.81 5.89 3.80
C ARG A 129 0.18 5.10 2.94
N LEU A 130 0.16 5.30 1.62
CA LEU A 130 1.08 4.63 0.71
C LEU A 130 2.54 4.94 1.04
N GLY A 131 2.84 6.21 1.34
CA GLY A 131 4.18 6.62 1.75
C GLY A 131 4.61 5.94 3.05
N PHE A 132 3.72 5.84 4.04
CA PHE A 132 3.99 5.17 5.30
C PHE A 132 4.21 3.66 5.12
N GLU A 133 3.37 2.98 4.33
CA GLU A 133 3.53 1.56 4.02
C GLU A 133 4.86 1.29 3.30
N PHE A 134 5.20 2.10 2.30
CA PHE A 134 6.46 1.97 1.57
C PHE A 134 7.69 2.16 2.47
N VAL A 135 7.69 3.18 3.33
CA VAL A 135 8.78 3.42 4.29
C VAL A 135 8.87 2.26 5.28
N ARG A 136 7.75 1.77 5.78
CA ARG A 136 7.70 0.63 6.71
C ARG A 136 8.25 -0.65 6.08
N GLU A 137 7.86 -0.97 4.85
CA GLU A 137 8.37 -2.13 4.10
C GLU A 137 9.87 -2.01 3.83
N SER A 138 10.34 -0.81 3.50
CA SER A 138 11.76 -0.53 3.29
C SER A 138 12.59 -0.73 4.56
N ILE A 139 12.10 -0.23 5.71
CA ILE A 139 12.75 -0.42 7.02
C ILE A 139 12.79 -1.90 7.40
N ASN A 140 11.68 -2.62 7.21
CA ASN A 140 11.62 -4.05 7.51
C ASN A 140 12.59 -4.85 6.63
N SER A 141 12.65 -4.54 5.34
CA SER A 141 13.61 -5.16 4.41
C SER A 141 15.05 -4.89 4.82
N TRP A 142 15.38 -3.65 5.22
CA TRP A 142 16.71 -3.30 5.72
C TRP A 142 17.06 -4.04 7.01
N LYS A 143 16.10 -4.15 7.95
CA LYS A 143 16.28 -4.89 9.19
C LYS A 143 16.54 -6.37 8.92
N ASN A 144 15.76 -7.00 8.05
CA ASN A 144 15.93 -8.40 7.66
C ASN A 144 17.29 -8.65 6.98
N ALA A 145 17.72 -7.73 6.11
CA ALA A 145 19.04 -7.81 5.48
C ALA A 145 20.18 -7.69 6.52
N LYS A 146 20.03 -6.81 7.52
CA LYS A 146 21.01 -6.64 8.60
C LYS A 146 21.07 -7.87 9.53
N GLU A 147 19.93 -8.46 9.86
CA GLU A 147 19.86 -9.71 10.63
C GLU A 147 20.49 -10.87 9.86
N ALA A 148 20.21 -11.01 8.56
CA ALA A 148 20.86 -12.01 7.72
C ALA A 148 22.38 -11.83 7.67
N LYS A 149 22.87 -10.58 7.53
CA LYS A 149 24.31 -10.28 7.59
C LYS A 149 24.94 -10.70 8.92
N LYS A 150 24.28 -10.42 10.04
CA LYS A 150 24.76 -10.79 11.38
C LYS A 150 24.81 -12.31 11.59
N HIS A 151 23.81 -13.04 11.09
CA HIS A 151 23.82 -14.51 11.10
C HIS A 151 24.95 -15.10 10.26
N MET A 152 25.26 -14.49 9.11
CA MET A 152 26.39 -14.92 8.27
C MET A 152 27.75 -14.67 8.94
N GLU A 153 27.90 -13.58 9.68
CA GLU A 153 29.12 -13.32 10.46
C GLU A 153 29.31 -14.33 11.60
N GLN A 154 28.23 -14.84 12.19
CA GLN A 154 28.27 -15.87 13.24
C GLN A 154 28.57 -17.28 12.69
N LEU A 155 28.16 -17.59 11.47
CA LEU A 155 28.46 -18.85 10.78
C LEU A 155 29.88 -18.90 10.18
N ARG A 156 30.64 -17.80 10.25
CA ARG A 156 31.99 -17.67 9.71
C ARG A 156 33.09 -18.03 10.72
N ILE A 157 32.77 -18.91 11.67
CA ILE A 157 33.72 -19.57 12.59
C ILE A 157 34.01 -20.96 12.06
#